data_AF-D8Q0J0-F1
#
_entry.id   AF-D8Q0J0-F1
#
_cell.length_a   1.000
_cell.length_b   1.000
_cell.length_c   1.000
_cell.angle_alpha   90.00
_cell.angle_beta   90.00
_cell.angle_gamma   90.00
#
_symmetry.space_group_name_H-M   'P 1'
#
loop_
_entity.id
_entity.type
_entity.pdbx_description
1 polymer ?
#
loop_
_entity_poly.entity_id
_entity_poly.type
_entity_poly.pdbx_seq_one_letter_code
_entity_poly.pdbx_strand_id
1 'polypeptide(L)'
;MSQLPLHDDRPGVKITFAGAPLATVLRPMRYRCTGVDENSFNVPPAALITALPFVRGKTIPYDRYTTFCREWFSEGAMVFYAEAARYDEATPRQRFALKVAFNVTGGNGSTGGAFMESFRREAVFYNDHLVKLQGIAVPKHYGVWVGRTPWDTTIACAIMEWGGHPFDERIVDAKIAKPERSGKIMESIKAIHDAGIQHGDLIDDTFRHILYDTTCEKAFIIDFSTAERHKCPLIMRMRPYTTTPSRATFGCDELWDVATNVSYFGNGPCSGPGADPLVLQANAYSEHRQQPMLKDTPPVLGQMLLILTDDISST
;
A
#
# COMPACT_ATOMS: atom_id res chain seq x y z
N MET A 1 -26.30 3.53 -7.01
CA MET A 1 -25.32 2.70 -6.29
C MET A 1 -24.98 1.53 -7.20
N SER A 2 -23.69 1.23 -7.40
CA SER A 2 -23.30 0.07 -8.21
C SER A 2 -23.72 -1.20 -7.47
N GLN A 3 -24.41 -2.12 -8.14
CA GLN A 3 -24.83 -3.39 -7.55
C GLN A 3 -23.70 -4.41 -7.66
N LEU A 4 -23.54 -5.26 -6.62
CA LEU A 4 -22.61 -6.38 -6.66
C LEU A 4 -22.98 -7.34 -7.81
N PRO A 5 -21.99 -7.98 -8.45
CA PRO A 5 -22.26 -8.96 -9.49
C PRO A 5 -23.10 -10.11 -8.94
N LEU A 6 -24.10 -10.56 -9.69
CA LEU A 6 -24.98 -11.65 -9.30
C LEU A 6 -24.58 -12.96 -10.00
N HIS A 7 -24.63 -14.06 -9.26
CA HIS A 7 -24.52 -15.43 -9.75
C HIS A 7 -25.57 -16.28 -9.05
N ASP A 8 -26.51 -16.83 -9.82
CA ASP A 8 -27.73 -17.50 -9.33
C ASP A 8 -28.51 -16.59 -8.35
N ASP A 9 -28.85 -15.38 -8.82
CA ASP A 9 -29.64 -14.36 -8.08
C ASP A 9 -29.06 -13.91 -6.73
N ARG A 10 -27.79 -14.20 -6.47
CA ARG A 10 -27.08 -13.82 -5.25
C ARG A 10 -25.75 -13.16 -5.56
N PRO A 11 -25.26 -12.21 -4.74
CA PRO A 11 -23.95 -11.62 -4.92
C PRO A 11 -22.85 -12.67 -5.04
N GLY A 12 -22.00 -12.58 -6.05
CA GLY A 12 -20.92 -13.53 -6.28
C GLY A 12 -19.97 -13.12 -7.39
N VAL A 13 -18.69 -13.44 -7.19
CA VAL A 13 -17.62 -13.25 -8.19
C VAL A 13 -17.15 -14.61 -8.67
N LYS A 14 -17.09 -14.78 -9.99
CA LYS A 14 -16.57 -16.00 -10.61
C LYS A 14 -15.05 -15.88 -10.78
N ILE A 15 -14.29 -16.82 -10.25
CA ILE A 15 -12.83 -16.84 -10.37
C ILE A 15 -12.39 -18.12 -11.08
N THR A 16 -11.73 -17.97 -12.22
CA THR A 16 -11.05 -19.07 -12.91
C THR A 16 -9.59 -19.07 -12.51
N PHE A 17 -9.22 -19.95 -11.58
CA PHE A 17 -7.83 -20.10 -11.16
C PHE A 17 -7.00 -20.79 -12.25
N ALA A 18 -5.76 -20.34 -12.44
CA ALA A 18 -4.88 -20.86 -13.49
C ALA A 18 -4.65 -22.37 -13.36
N GLY A 19 -5.02 -23.13 -14.39
CA GLY A 19 -4.93 -24.59 -14.42
C GLY A 19 -6.13 -25.33 -13.81
N ALA A 20 -7.07 -24.63 -13.17
CA ALA A 20 -8.29 -25.23 -12.66
C ALA A 20 -9.25 -25.62 -13.81
N PRO A 21 -9.90 -26.79 -13.75
CA PRO A 21 -10.82 -27.23 -14.80
C PRO A 21 -12.15 -26.48 -14.78
N LEU A 22 -12.52 -25.88 -13.65
CA LEU A 22 -13.78 -25.19 -13.43
C LEU A 22 -13.55 -23.89 -12.68
N ALA A 23 -14.43 -22.91 -12.92
CA ALA A 23 -14.43 -21.67 -12.17
C ALA A 23 -15.01 -21.89 -10.76
N THR A 24 -14.52 -21.10 -9.80
CA THR A 24 -15.01 -21.03 -8.43
C THR A 24 -15.90 -19.81 -8.26
N VAL A 25 -17.10 -19.96 -7.71
CA VAL A 25 -17.94 -18.81 -7.34
C VAL A 25 -17.66 -18.47 -5.88
N LEU A 26 -17.13 -17.28 -5.62
CA LEU A 26 -16.95 -16.75 -4.28
C LEU A 26 -18.11 -15.83 -3.91
N ARG A 27 -18.49 -15.86 -2.63
CA ARG A 27 -19.56 -15.05 -2.04
C ARG A 27 -18.96 -14.05 -1.05
N PRO A 28 -19.55 -12.85 -0.89
CA PRO A 28 -18.98 -11.87 0.02
C PRO A 28 -18.99 -12.39 1.46
N MET A 29 -17.92 -12.08 2.20
CA MET A 29 -17.81 -12.43 3.62
C MET A 29 -18.64 -11.48 4.48
N ARG A 30 -19.17 -11.98 5.61
CA ARG A 30 -19.79 -11.14 6.65
C ARG A 30 -18.73 -10.63 7.63
N TYR A 31 -18.61 -9.31 7.80
CA TYR A 31 -17.52 -8.69 8.57
C TYR A 31 -17.72 -8.66 10.09
N ARG A 32 -18.95 -8.92 10.58
CA ARG A 32 -19.31 -8.97 12.01
C ARG A 32 -18.93 -7.69 12.79
N CYS A 33 -18.78 -6.55 12.12
CA CYS A 33 -18.64 -5.23 12.73
C CYS A 33 -19.78 -4.33 12.28
N THR A 34 -20.19 -3.40 13.15
CA THR A 34 -21.28 -2.47 12.86
C THR A 34 -20.85 -1.50 11.77
N GLY A 35 -21.69 -1.33 10.74
CA GLY A 35 -21.49 -0.35 9.68
C GLY A 35 -20.58 -0.79 8.53
N VAL A 36 -20.08 -2.04 8.53
CA VAL A 36 -19.31 -2.60 7.41
C VAL A 36 -19.99 -3.88 6.92
N ASP A 37 -20.38 -3.86 5.65
CA ASP A 37 -21.02 -4.95 4.93
C ASP A 37 -20.41 -5.12 3.52
N GLU A 38 -20.96 -6.05 2.74
CA GLU A 38 -20.49 -6.31 1.37
C GLU A 38 -20.62 -5.10 0.42
N ASN A 39 -21.47 -4.12 0.73
CA ASN A 39 -21.67 -2.91 -0.08
C ASN A 39 -20.78 -1.74 0.36
N SER A 40 -20.00 -1.93 1.43
CA SER A 40 -19.06 -0.92 1.93
C SER A 40 -17.78 -0.82 1.08
N PHE A 41 -17.57 -1.77 0.15
CA PHE A 41 -16.36 -1.88 -0.67
C PHE A 41 -16.58 -1.49 -2.14
N ASN A 42 -15.50 -1.36 -2.89
CA ASN A 42 -15.57 -1.22 -4.34
C ASN A 42 -16.22 -2.47 -4.96
N VAL A 43 -16.94 -2.30 -6.07
CA VAL A 43 -17.59 -3.42 -6.77
C VAL A 43 -16.58 -4.13 -7.67
N PRO A 44 -16.29 -5.43 -7.45
CA PRO A 44 -15.38 -6.17 -8.32
C PRO A 44 -16.04 -6.51 -9.66
N PRO A 45 -15.25 -6.86 -10.69
CA PRO A 45 -15.78 -7.47 -11.90
C PRO A 45 -16.54 -8.76 -11.60
N ALA A 46 -17.53 -9.10 -12.44
CA ALA A 46 -18.29 -10.33 -12.29
C ALA A 46 -17.45 -11.60 -12.46
N ALA A 47 -16.36 -11.52 -13.24
CA ALA A 47 -15.47 -12.64 -13.48
C ALA A 47 -14.00 -12.20 -13.53
N LEU A 48 -13.14 -12.99 -12.88
CA LEU A 48 -11.69 -12.82 -12.83
C LEU A 48 -11.01 -14.11 -13.31
N ILE A 49 -9.89 -13.95 -14.03
CA ILE A 49 -9.06 -15.05 -14.50
C ILE A 49 -7.66 -14.83 -13.93
N THR A 50 -7.13 -15.82 -13.19
CA THR A 50 -5.81 -15.68 -12.55
C THR A 50 -4.69 -16.15 -13.48
N ALA A 51 -3.50 -15.61 -13.28
CA ALA A 51 -2.26 -16.30 -13.64
C ALA A 51 -1.89 -17.30 -12.54
N LEU A 52 -0.84 -18.09 -12.78
CA LEU A 52 -0.25 -18.93 -11.71
C LEU A 52 0.40 -18.04 -10.65
N PRO A 53 0.30 -18.38 -9.35
CA PRO A 53 0.90 -17.59 -8.30
C PRO A 53 2.42 -17.71 -8.37
N PHE A 54 3.09 -16.62 -8.02
CA PHE A 54 4.55 -16.51 -8.07
C PHE A 54 5.10 -16.29 -6.68
N VAL A 55 5.96 -17.20 -6.23
CA VAL A 55 6.54 -17.17 -4.88
C VAL A 55 8.05 -17.29 -5.01
N ARG A 56 8.79 -16.28 -4.52
CA ARG A 56 10.26 -16.27 -4.49
C ARG A 56 10.92 -16.64 -5.83
N GLY A 57 10.51 -15.97 -6.90
CA GLY A 57 11.11 -16.23 -8.22
C GLY A 57 10.53 -17.45 -8.96
N LYS A 58 9.58 -18.18 -8.36
CA LYS A 58 9.08 -19.44 -8.91
C LYS A 58 7.57 -19.42 -9.05
N THR A 59 7.12 -19.75 -10.25
CA THR A 59 5.71 -20.04 -10.50
C THR A 59 5.31 -21.34 -9.81
N ILE A 60 4.21 -21.32 -9.06
CA ILE A 60 3.69 -22.53 -8.41
C ILE A 60 2.59 -23.12 -9.32
N PRO A 61 2.77 -24.34 -9.86
CA PRO A 61 1.81 -24.97 -10.74
C PRO A 61 0.55 -25.45 -10.00
N TYR A 62 -0.49 -25.76 -10.77
CA TYR A 62 -1.84 -26.14 -10.28
C TYR A 62 -1.83 -27.31 -9.28
N ASP A 63 -1.16 -28.39 -9.64
CA ASP A 63 -1.01 -29.58 -8.81
C ASP A 63 -0.41 -29.25 -7.43
N ARG A 64 0.46 -28.24 -7.36
CA ARG A 64 1.12 -27.85 -6.10
C ARG A 64 0.30 -26.87 -5.26
N TYR A 65 -0.31 -25.86 -5.88
CA TYR A 65 -1.03 -24.86 -5.07
C TYR A 65 -2.37 -25.41 -4.55
N THR A 66 -2.92 -26.46 -5.18
CA THR A 66 -4.16 -27.11 -4.73
C THR A 66 -3.99 -27.93 -3.45
N THR A 67 -2.77 -28.39 -3.16
CA THR A 67 -2.42 -29.08 -1.90
C THR A 67 -1.72 -28.16 -0.89
N PHE A 68 -1.67 -26.86 -1.16
CA PHE A 68 -1.03 -25.88 -0.30
C PHE A 68 -1.63 -25.87 1.12
N CYS A 69 -0.77 -25.68 2.12
CA CYS A 69 -1.03 -25.87 3.56
C CYS A 69 -1.42 -27.30 4.01
N ARG A 70 -1.64 -28.28 3.11
CA ARG A 70 -1.84 -29.69 3.49
C ARG A 70 -0.55 -30.49 3.46
N GLU A 71 0.28 -30.25 2.46
CA GLU A 71 1.54 -30.99 2.25
C GLU A 71 2.79 -30.15 2.55
N TRP A 72 2.64 -28.83 2.66
CA TRP A 72 3.74 -27.88 2.81
C TRP A 72 3.60 -27.12 4.12
N PHE A 73 4.67 -27.09 4.92
CA PHE A 73 4.83 -26.21 6.10
C PHE A 73 4.90 -24.71 5.74
N SER A 74 4.40 -24.31 4.56
CA SER A 74 4.29 -22.93 4.15
C SER A 74 3.11 -22.30 4.88
N GLU A 75 3.39 -21.66 6.00
CA GLU A 75 2.45 -20.82 6.73
C GLU A 75 2.20 -19.54 5.92
N GLY A 76 1.18 -19.53 5.07
CA GLY A 76 0.97 -18.38 4.18
C GLY A 76 -0.40 -18.30 3.51
N ALA A 77 -0.75 -17.08 3.13
CA ALA A 77 -1.64 -16.85 2.00
C ALA A 77 -0.82 -16.86 0.69
N MET A 78 -1.45 -17.20 -0.42
CA MET A 78 -0.85 -17.01 -1.75
C MET A 78 -1.44 -15.79 -2.44
N VAL A 79 -0.61 -15.07 -3.21
CA VAL A 79 -1.05 -13.93 -4.01
C VAL A 79 -1.08 -14.32 -5.48
N PHE A 80 -2.23 -14.12 -6.12
CA PHE A 80 -2.42 -14.37 -7.54
C PHE A 80 -2.59 -13.02 -8.26
N TYR A 81 -1.87 -12.84 -9.35
CA TYR A 81 -2.24 -11.85 -10.36
C TYR A 81 -3.53 -12.32 -11.06
N ALA A 82 -4.45 -11.40 -11.31
CA ALA A 82 -5.65 -11.69 -12.08
C ALA A 82 -6.05 -10.53 -13.00
N GLU A 83 -6.81 -10.86 -14.04
CA GLU A 83 -7.44 -9.88 -14.91
C GLU A 83 -8.96 -10.07 -14.90
N ALA A 84 -9.70 -8.98 -15.08
CA ALA A 84 -11.12 -9.07 -15.40
C ALA A 84 -11.34 -9.83 -16.70
N ALA A 85 -12.32 -10.74 -16.74
CA ALA A 85 -12.74 -11.36 -17.98
C ALA A 85 -13.23 -10.27 -18.94
N ARG A 86 -12.68 -10.23 -20.15
CA ARG A 86 -13.01 -9.24 -21.17
C ARG A 86 -14.01 -9.82 -22.17
N TYR A 87 -15.03 -9.04 -22.50
CA TYR A 87 -15.94 -9.33 -23.62
C TYR A 87 -15.47 -8.69 -24.93
N ASP A 88 -14.70 -7.61 -24.82
CA ASP A 88 -14.16 -6.82 -25.93
C ASP A 88 -12.67 -6.56 -25.67
N GLU A 89 -11.84 -6.81 -26.68
CA GLU A 89 -10.39 -6.58 -26.61
C GLU A 89 -10.02 -5.10 -26.50
N ALA A 90 -10.89 -4.20 -26.97
CA ALA A 90 -10.70 -2.75 -26.84
C ALA A 90 -10.90 -2.24 -25.41
N THR A 91 -11.56 -3.02 -24.54
CA THR A 91 -11.72 -2.64 -23.13
C THR A 91 -10.35 -2.67 -22.43
N PRO A 92 -9.94 -1.57 -21.77
CA PRO A 92 -8.69 -1.53 -21.01
C PRO A 92 -8.63 -2.67 -20.00
N ARG A 93 -7.46 -3.31 -19.90
CA ARG A 93 -7.25 -4.40 -18.96
C ARG A 93 -7.37 -3.89 -17.53
N GLN A 94 -8.27 -4.48 -16.76
CA GLN A 94 -8.33 -4.28 -15.32
C GLN A 94 -7.58 -5.41 -14.64
N ARG A 95 -6.61 -5.04 -13.80
CA ARG A 95 -5.68 -5.95 -13.15
C ARG A 95 -5.91 -5.96 -11.66
N PHE A 96 -5.79 -7.14 -11.06
CA PHE A 96 -6.11 -7.39 -9.66
C PHE A 96 -5.03 -8.23 -8.98
N ALA A 97 -4.91 -8.05 -7.67
CA ALA A 97 -4.21 -8.94 -6.77
C ALA A 97 -5.23 -9.70 -5.91
N LEU A 98 -5.13 -11.04 -5.89
CA LEU A 98 -5.99 -11.91 -5.09
C LEU A 98 -5.14 -12.55 -3.99
N LYS A 99 -5.32 -12.12 -2.74
CA LYS A 99 -4.70 -12.76 -1.57
C LYS A 99 -5.60 -13.91 -1.14
N VAL A 100 -5.12 -15.15 -1.20
CA VAL A 100 -5.92 -16.36 -1.01
C VAL A 100 -5.42 -17.15 0.19
N ALA A 101 -6.32 -17.35 1.15
CA ALA A 101 -6.14 -18.23 2.30
C ALA A 101 -6.85 -19.57 2.03
N PHE A 102 -6.18 -20.68 2.32
CA PHE A 102 -6.68 -22.03 2.09
C PHE A 102 -7.17 -22.68 3.39
N ASN A 103 -8.13 -23.61 3.28
CA ASN A 103 -8.67 -24.39 4.41
C ASN A 103 -9.22 -23.51 5.56
N VAL A 104 -10.02 -22.50 5.22
CA VAL A 104 -10.52 -21.49 6.18
C VAL A 104 -11.65 -21.98 7.10
N THR A 105 -12.13 -23.21 6.92
CA THR A 105 -13.21 -23.81 7.73
C THR A 105 -12.80 -24.20 9.14
N GLY A 106 -11.49 -24.29 9.43
CA GLY A 106 -10.97 -24.63 10.76
C GLY A 106 -11.16 -23.54 11.83
N GLY A 107 -11.73 -22.39 11.48
CA GLY A 107 -11.87 -21.25 12.39
C GLY A 107 -10.53 -20.61 12.76
N ASN A 108 -10.53 -19.68 13.72
CA ASN A 108 -9.34 -18.90 14.08
C ASN A 108 -8.18 -19.73 14.65
N GLY A 109 -8.44 -20.97 15.08
CA GLY A 109 -7.41 -21.91 15.53
C GLY A 109 -6.63 -22.56 14.39
N SER A 110 -7.09 -22.45 13.13
CA SER A 110 -6.35 -22.92 11.97
C SER A 110 -5.60 -21.78 11.29
N THR A 111 -4.48 -22.09 10.63
CA THR A 111 -3.71 -21.14 9.83
C THR A 111 -4.57 -20.43 8.79
N GLY A 112 -5.43 -21.19 8.08
CA GLY A 112 -6.36 -20.63 7.10
C GLY A 112 -7.36 -19.64 7.70
N GLY A 113 -7.94 -19.98 8.86
CA GLY A 113 -8.84 -19.07 9.55
C GLY A 113 -8.15 -17.83 10.10
N ALA A 114 -6.90 -17.95 10.58
CA ALA A 114 -6.10 -16.80 11.00
C ALA A 114 -5.80 -15.84 9.83
N PHE A 115 -5.50 -16.34 8.64
CA PHE A 115 -5.34 -15.49 7.44
C PHE A 115 -6.66 -14.86 6.99
N MET A 116 -7.77 -15.61 7.01
CA MET A 116 -9.09 -15.05 6.72
C MET A 116 -9.44 -13.89 7.68
N GLU A 117 -9.13 -14.06 8.96
CA GLU A 117 -9.30 -13.02 9.97
C GLU A 117 -8.37 -11.82 9.72
N SER A 118 -7.14 -12.05 9.28
CA SER A 118 -6.24 -10.98 8.85
C SER A 118 -6.81 -10.18 7.68
N PHE A 119 -7.32 -10.86 6.64
CA PHE A 119 -7.98 -10.21 5.50
C PHE A 119 -9.21 -9.40 5.92
N ARG A 120 -9.99 -9.92 6.88
CA ARG A 120 -11.13 -9.21 7.45
C ARG A 120 -10.69 -7.89 8.10
N ARG A 121 -9.66 -7.92 8.94
CA ARG A 121 -9.14 -6.72 9.62
C ARG A 121 -8.59 -5.70 8.63
N GLU A 122 -7.83 -6.17 7.63
CA GLU A 122 -7.30 -5.32 6.56
C GLU A 122 -8.44 -4.62 5.79
N ALA A 123 -9.46 -5.36 5.37
CA ALA A 123 -10.61 -4.80 4.67
C ALA A 123 -11.32 -3.72 5.50
N VAL A 124 -11.56 -3.97 6.79
CA VAL A 124 -12.17 -3.00 7.70
C VAL A 124 -11.29 -1.75 7.83
N PHE A 125 -9.96 -1.92 7.96
CA PHE A 125 -9.03 -0.78 7.99
C PHE A 125 -9.11 0.07 6.71
N TYR A 126 -9.16 -0.57 5.54
CA TYR A 126 -9.33 0.12 4.27
C TYR A 126 -10.63 0.92 4.19
N ASN A 127 -11.72 0.36 4.73
CA ASN A 127 -13.03 1.01 4.78
C ASN A 127 -13.09 2.14 5.81
N ASP A 128 -12.43 2.01 6.95
CA ASP A 128 -12.59 2.96 8.05
C ASP A 128 -11.60 4.13 7.94
N HIS A 129 -10.41 3.86 7.39
CA HIS A 129 -9.30 4.81 7.43
C HIS A 129 -8.79 5.24 6.05
N LEU A 130 -8.95 4.40 5.02
CA LEU A 130 -8.30 4.63 3.71
C LEU A 130 -9.26 4.93 2.56
N VAL A 131 -10.55 5.14 2.80
CA VAL A 131 -11.58 5.34 1.74
C VAL A 131 -11.14 6.37 0.71
N LYS A 132 -10.62 7.51 1.16
CA LYS A 132 -10.21 8.63 0.29
C LYS A 132 -8.88 8.40 -0.42
N LEU A 133 -8.12 7.39 -0.01
CA LEU A 133 -6.80 7.08 -0.56
C LEU A 133 -6.82 5.91 -1.54
N GLN A 134 -7.92 5.15 -1.59
CA GLN A 134 -8.07 4.00 -2.48
C GLN A 134 -8.02 4.40 -3.96
N GLY A 135 -7.16 3.74 -4.70
CA GLY A 135 -6.84 4.09 -6.08
C GLY A 135 -6.05 5.39 -6.22
N ILE A 136 -5.51 5.96 -5.13
CA ILE A 136 -4.62 7.14 -5.13
C ILE A 136 -3.26 6.77 -4.57
N ALA A 137 -3.22 6.39 -3.29
CA ALA A 137 -1.99 6.03 -2.57
C ALA A 137 -1.99 4.58 -2.08
N VAL A 138 -3.17 3.96 -1.99
CA VAL A 138 -3.34 2.55 -1.67
C VAL A 138 -4.22 1.89 -2.73
N PRO A 139 -4.12 0.57 -2.99
CA PRO A 139 -4.97 -0.08 -3.99
C PRO A 139 -6.45 -0.02 -3.59
N LYS A 140 -7.37 -0.03 -4.55
CA LYS A 140 -8.78 -0.27 -4.23
C LYS A 140 -8.97 -1.66 -3.62
N HIS A 141 -9.73 -1.74 -2.53
CA HIS A 141 -10.16 -2.96 -1.88
C HIS A 141 -11.60 -3.28 -2.30
N TYR A 142 -11.82 -4.51 -2.77
CA TYR A 142 -13.11 -5.00 -3.28
C TYR A 142 -13.77 -5.99 -2.31
N GLY A 143 -13.27 -6.06 -1.08
CA GLY A 143 -13.77 -6.92 -0.02
C GLY A 143 -13.11 -8.31 0.01
N VAL A 144 -13.54 -9.10 0.99
CA VAL A 144 -13.14 -10.48 1.23
C VAL A 144 -14.28 -11.40 0.78
N TRP A 145 -13.93 -12.43 0.04
CA TRP A 145 -14.84 -13.35 -0.63
C TRP A 145 -14.51 -14.79 -0.25
N VAL A 146 -15.52 -15.62 0.00
CA VAL A 146 -15.37 -16.99 0.48
C VAL A 146 -16.10 -17.96 -0.43
N GLY A 147 -15.51 -19.12 -0.70
CA GLY A 147 -16.15 -20.16 -1.51
C GLY A 147 -15.40 -21.48 -1.47
N ARG A 148 -16.04 -22.53 -2.00
CA ARG A 148 -15.46 -23.87 -2.12
C ARG A 148 -14.96 -24.07 -3.54
N THR A 149 -13.68 -24.41 -3.67
CA THR A 149 -13.02 -24.64 -4.96
C THR A 149 -13.38 -26.01 -5.54
N PRO A 150 -13.17 -26.24 -6.85
CA PRO A 150 -13.36 -27.55 -7.48
C PRO A 150 -12.46 -28.67 -6.93
N TRP A 151 -11.32 -28.33 -6.31
CA TRP A 151 -10.42 -29.27 -5.64
C TRP A 151 -10.72 -29.42 -4.14
N ASP A 152 -11.99 -29.23 -3.77
CA ASP A 152 -12.53 -29.49 -2.45
C ASP A 152 -11.85 -28.73 -1.29
N THR A 153 -11.51 -27.47 -1.52
CA THR A 153 -10.93 -26.60 -0.49
C THR A 153 -11.79 -25.35 -0.32
N THR A 154 -12.14 -25.02 0.92
CA THR A 154 -12.77 -23.73 1.20
C THR A 154 -11.69 -22.67 1.34
N ILE A 155 -11.80 -21.61 0.55
CA ILE A 155 -10.84 -20.51 0.54
C ILE A 155 -11.51 -19.20 0.97
N ALA A 156 -10.70 -18.28 1.50
CA ALA A 156 -11.04 -16.87 1.59
C ALA A 156 -10.10 -16.08 0.68
N CYS A 157 -10.63 -15.06 -0.01
CA CYS A 157 -9.90 -14.28 -0.99
C CYS A 157 -10.15 -12.79 -0.76
N ALA A 158 -9.11 -12.02 -0.42
CA ALA A 158 -9.17 -10.57 -0.50
C ALA A 158 -8.87 -10.15 -1.95
N ILE A 159 -9.78 -9.40 -2.56
CA ILE A 159 -9.65 -8.91 -3.93
C ILE A 159 -9.23 -7.44 -3.87
N MET A 160 -8.11 -7.12 -4.51
CA MET A 160 -7.53 -5.77 -4.52
C MET A 160 -7.15 -5.35 -5.94
N GLU A 161 -7.11 -4.05 -6.20
CA GLU A 161 -6.50 -3.49 -7.40
C GLU A 161 -5.04 -3.92 -7.48
N TRP A 162 -4.56 -4.21 -8.69
CA TRP A 162 -3.15 -4.52 -8.90
C TRP A 162 -2.30 -3.28 -8.61
N GLY A 163 -1.46 -3.37 -7.58
CA GLY A 163 -0.55 -2.28 -7.20
C GLY A 163 0.80 -2.30 -7.91
N GLY A 164 1.06 -3.30 -8.76
CA GLY A 164 2.38 -3.54 -9.35
C GLY A 164 3.20 -4.58 -8.60
N HIS A 165 4.52 -4.45 -8.71
CA HIS A 165 5.47 -5.32 -8.02
C HIS A 165 6.08 -4.63 -6.80
N PRO A 166 6.49 -5.37 -5.77
CA PRO A 166 7.28 -4.82 -4.67
C PRO A 166 8.45 -4.00 -5.19
N PHE A 167 8.62 -2.80 -4.65
CA PHE A 167 9.74 -1.95 -4.99
C PHE A 167 11.03 -2.63 -4.49
N ASP A 168 11.82 -3.17 -5.41
CA ASP A 168 13.13 -3.72 -5.06
C ASP A 168 14.09 -3.21 -6.12
N GLU A 169 15.06 -2.39 -5.71
CA GLU A 169 16.08 -1.83 -6.60
C GLU A 169 16.84 -2.92 -7.37
N ARG A 170 16.88 -4.15 -6.84
CA ARG A 170 17.53 -5.31 -7.48
C ARG A 170 16.64 -6.02 -8.50
N ILE A 171 15.31 -5.89 -8.39
CA ILE A 171 14.33 -6.66 -9.19
C ILE A 171 13.55 -5.75 -10.16
N VAL A 172 13.17 -4.54 -9.74
CA VAL A 172 12.18 -3.68 -10.43
C VAL A 172 12.84 -2.62 -11.32
N ASP A 173 13.99 -2.93 -11.91
CA ASP A 173 14.75 -2.14 -12.91
C ASP A 173 15.90 -1.34 -12.30
N ALA A 174 17.12 -1.55 -12.81
CA ALA A 174 18.30 -0.72 -12.48
C ALA A 174 18.10 0.76 -12.83
N LYS A 175 17.06 1.10 -13.59
CA LYS A 175 16.61 2.47 -13.90
C LYS A 175 15.66 3.07 -12.84
N ILE A 176 15.47 2.41 -11.69
CA ILE A 176 14.77 2.98 -10.53
C ILE A 176 15.46 4.25 -10.00
N ALA A 177 16.71 4.52 -10.39
CA ALA A 177 17.36 5.82 -10.22
C ALA A 177 16.67 6.98 -10.97
N LYS A 178 15.52 6.79 -11.62
CA LYS A 178 14.70 7.90 -12.13
C LYS A 178 14.09 8.66 -10.95
N PRO A 179 14.48 9.93 -10.71
CA PRO A 179 13.97 10.74 -9.59
C PRO A 179 12.45 10.90 -9.60
N GLU A 180 11.81 10.71 -10.75
CA GLU A 180 10.35 10.77 -10.90
C GLU A 180 9.63 9.65 -10.13
N ARG A 181 10.19 8.43 -10.08
CA ARG A 181 9.53 7.28 -9.43
C ARG A 181 9.61 7.36 -7.92
N SER A 182 10.75 7.76 -7.37
CA SER A 182 10.89 8.03 -5.93
C SER A 182 9.94 9.15 -5.50
N GLY A 183 9.75 10.17 -6.36
CA GLY A 183 8.70 11.17 -6.19
C GLY A 183 7.30 10.60 -6.06
N LYS A 184 6.91 9.66 -6.93
CA LYS A 184 5.58 9.00 -6.85
C LYS A 184 5.41 8.18 -5.58
N ILE A 185 6.46 7.49 -5.13
CA ILE A 185 6.44 6.76 -3.85
C ILE A 185 6.24 7.74 -2.69
N MET A 186 7.02 8.82 -2.65
CA MET A 186 6.93 9.82 -1.59
C MET A 186 5.58 10.56 -1.60
N GLU A 187 4.99 10.81 -2.78
CA GLU A 187 3.64 11.36 -2.90
C GLU A 187 2.59 10.43 -2.27
N SER A 188 2.65 9.12 -2.54
CA SER A 188 1.71 8.15 -1.97
C SER A 188 1.84 8.04 -0.44
N ILE A 189 3.07 7.97 0.08
CA ILE A 189 3.30 7.89 1.53
C ILE A 189 2.88 9.21 2.19
N LYS A 190 3.23 10.36 1.61
CA LYS A 190 2.78 11.65 2.12
C LYS A 190 1.25 11.74 2.18
N ALA A 191 0.53 11.24 1.18
CA ALA A 191 -0.93 11.25 1.20
C ALA A 191 -1.52 10.43 2.38
N ILE A 192 -0.85 9.35 2.78
CA ILE A 192 -1.21 8.56 3.97
C ILE A 192 -0.97 9.36 5.26
N HIS A 193 0.18 10.04 5.36
CA HIS A 193 0.49 10.91 6.51
C HIS A 193 -0.46 12.10 6.61
N ASP A 194 -0.84 12.70 5.49
CA ASP A 194 -1.78 13.81 5.43
C ASP A 194 -3.21 13.36 5.83
N ALA A 195 -3.53 12.07 5.65
CA ALA A 195 -4.75 11.46 6.17
C ALA A 195 -4.67 11.11 7.68
N GLY A 196 -3.54 11.41 8.34
CA GLY A 196 -3.35 11.21 9.76
C GLY A 196 -2.97 9.77 10.13
N ILE A 197 -2.29 9.06 9.24
CA ILE A 197 -1.90 7.65 9.40
C ILE A 197 -0.39 7.53 9.19
N GLN A 198 0.28 6.75 10.04
CA GLN A 198 1.66 6.28 9.84
C GLN A 198 1.61 4.79 9.59
N HIS A 199 2.41 4.29 8.66
CA HIS A 199 2.38 2.87 8.29
C HIS A 199 3.11 1.99 9.30
N GLY A 200 4.32 2.37 9.72
CA GLY A 200 5.11 1.70 10.75
C GLY A 200 5.93 0.48 10.29
N ASP A 201 5.94 0.14 8.98
CA ASP A 201 6.69 -1.01 8.45
C ASP A 201 7.07 -0.82 6.96
N LEU A 202 7.61 0.36 6.64
CA LEU A 202 8.09 0.70 5.28
C LEU A 202 9.63 0.66 5.15
N ILE A 203 10.33 0.38 6.24
CA ILE A 203 11.80 0.41 6.34
C ILE A 203 12.32 -1.04 6.46
N ASP A 204 11.83 -1.91 5.58
CA ASP A 204 12.32 -3.28 5.45
C ASP A 204 13.27 -3.38 4.25
N ASP A 205 14.28 -4.25 4.34
CA ASP A 205 15.33 -4.48 3.33
C ASP A 205 14.79 -4.87 1.94
N THR A 206 13.50 -5.21 1.86
CA THR A 206 12.83 -5.66 0.64
C THR A 206 11.75 -4.70 0.12
N PHE A 207 11.48 -3.59 0.81
CA PHE A 207 10.35 -2.66 0.58
C PHE A 207 9.06 -3.36 0.10
N ARG A 208 8.78 -4.53 0.66
CA ARG A 208 7.70 -5.42 0.22
C ARG A 208 6.30 -4.79 0.26
N HIS A 209 6.15 -3.72 1.04
CA HIS A 209 4.91 -2.99 1.26
C HIS A 209 4.73 -1.76 0.36
N ILE A 210 5.76 -1.41 -0.42
CA ILE A 210 5.70 -0.39 -1.45
C ILE A 210 5.58 -1.12 -2.78
N LEU A 211 4.42 -1.05 -3.43
CA LEU A 211 4.23 -1.59 -4.77
C LEU A 211 4.38 -0.49 -5.81
N TYR A 212 4.98 -0.81 -6.96
CA TYR A 212 5.08 0.10 -8.09
C TYR A 212 4.53 -0.54 -9.36
N ASP A 213 3.51 0.07 -9.95
CA ASP A 213 2.94 -0.32 -11.22
C ASP A 213 3.58 0.48 -12.34
N THR A 214 4.51 -0.15 -13.07
CA THR A 214 5.23 0.46 -14.19
C THR A 214 4.36 0.70 -15.43
N THR A 215 3.18 0.09 -15.51
CA THR A 215 2.26 0.34 -16.64
C THR A 215 1.48 1.63 -16.41
N CYS A 216 1.10 1.92 -15.17
CA CYS A 216 0.38 3.14 -14.81
C CYS A 216 1.28 4.23 -14.20
N GLU A 217 2.59 3.95 -14.04
CA GLU A 217 3.58 4.78 -13.36
C GLU A 217 3.07 5.31 -12.01
N LYS A 218 2.64 4.38 -11.15
CA LYS A 218 1.99 4.68 -9.88
C LYS A 218 2.51 3.81 -8.74
N ALA A 219 2.72 4.44 -7.59
CA ALA A 219 3.09 3.77 -6.35
C ALA A 219 1.87 3.54 -5.45
N PHE A 220 1.82 2.37 -4.83
CA PHE A 220 0.78 1.99 -3.89
C PHE A 220 1.39 1.40 -2.62
N ILE A 221 0.86 1.79 -1.48
CA ILE A 221 1.27 1.25 -0.18
C ILE A 221 0.26 0.21 0.29
N ILE A 222 0.73 -0.92 0.82
CA ILE A 222 -0.08 -2.06 1.26
C ILE A 222 0.37 -2.55 2.64
N ASP A 223 -0.44 -3.42 3.27
CA ASP A 223 -0.16 -4.05 4.57
C ASP A 223 -0.08 -3.08 5.77
N PHE A 224 -1.22 -2.45 6.07
CA PHE A 224 -1.39 -1.55 7.21
C PHE A 224 -1.59 -2.28 8.55
N SER A 225 -1.05 -3.50 8.71
CA SER A 225 -1.23 -4.28 9.93
C SER A 225 -0.54 -3.68 11.16
N THR A 226 0.47 -2.84 10.96
CA THR A 226 1.20 -2.08 11.99
C THR A 226 0.84 -0.60 12.02
N ALA A 227 -0.12 -0.17 11.19
CA ALA A 227 -0.42 1.24 11.02
C ALA A 227 -1.16 1.83 12.23
N GLU A 228 -0.86 3.09 12.51
CA GLU A 228 -1.41 3.81 13.65
C GLU A 228 -1.83 5.24 13.27
N ARG A 229 -2.65 5.84 14.15
CA ARG A 229 -3.02 7.26 14.01
C ARG A 229 -1.78 8.11 14.25
N HIS A 230 -1.58 9.08 13.39
CA HIS A 230 -0.37 9.88 13.37
C HIS A 230 -0.69 11.34 13.07
N LYS A 231 -0.18 12.25 13.90
CA LYS A 231 -0.15 13.67 13.56
C LYS A 231 1.22 13.95 12.97
N CYS A 232 1.29 14.04 11.64
CA CYS A 232 2.56 14.17 10.94
C CYS A 232 3.39 15.36 11.44
N PRO A 233 4.56 15.13 12.05
CA PRO A 233 5.44 16.17 12.54
C PRO A 233 6.33 16.78 11.45
N LEU A 234 6.03 16.53 10.17
CA LEU A 234 6.80 17.05 9.03
C LEU A 234 6.96 18.58 9.15
N ILE A 235 8.21 19.03 9.25
CA ILE A 235 8.60 20.45 9.38
C ILE A 235 8.95 21.00 7.99
N MET A 236 9.77 20.26 7.24
CA MET A 236 10.18 20.66 5.90
C MET A 236 9.17 20.21 4.85
N ARG A 237 8.97 21.02 3.82
CA ARG A 237 8.14 20.62 2.67
C ARG A 237 8.71 19.35 2.02
N MET A 238 7.84 18.39 1.72
CA MET A 238 8.21 17.20 0.96
C MET A 238 8.51 17.58 -0.49
N ARG A 239 9.78 17.52 -0.89
CA ARG A 239 10.27 17.70 -2.26
C ARG A 239 11.67 17.08 -2.40
N PRO A 240 12.17 16.85 -3.62
CA PRO A 240 13.57 16.48 -3.81
C PRO A 240 14.48 17.60 -3.31
N TYR A 241 15.57 17.23 -2.65
CA TYR A 241 16.64 18.14 -2.22
C TYR A 241 17.96 17.62 -2.75
N THR A 242 18.92 18.50 -3.07
CA THR A 242 20.24 18.06 -3.51
C THR A 242 21.09 17.57 -2.34
N THR A 243 20.79 18.04 -1.12
CA THR A 243 21.38 17.61 0.14
C THR A 243 20.32 16.89 0.97
N THR A 244 20.68 15.78 1.61
CA THR A 244 19.78 15.10 2.55
C THR A 244 19.58 15.96 3.82
N PRO A 245 18.34 16.38 4.15
CA PRO A 245 18.09 17.11 5.40
C PRO A 245 18.38 16.24 6.62
N SER A 246 18.70 16.83 7.76
CA SER A 246 18.79 16.05 9.00
C SER A 246 17.41 15.54 9.40
N ARG A 247 17.32 14.38 10.06
CA ARG A 247 16.05 13.80 10.52
C ARG A 247 15.28 14.77 11.43
N ALA A 248 15.99 15.43 12.35
CA ALA A 248 15.41 16.42 13.26
C ALA A 248 14.86 17.67 12.53
N THR A 249 15.55 18.12 11.48
CA THR A 249 15.12 19.25 10.66
C THR A 249 13.92 18.89 9.78
N PHE A 250 13.91 17.67 9.23
CA PHE A 250 12.83 17.19 8.37
C PHE A 250 11.54 16.95 9.14
N GLY A 251 11.65 16.36 10.33
CA GLY A 251 10.60 16.31 11.36
C GLY A 251 9.85 14.99 11.47
N CYS A 252 9.75 14.18 10.40
CA CYS A 252 9.04 12.89 10.41
C CYS A 252 9.97 11.73 10.03
N ASP A 253 10.16 10.79 10.96
CA ASP A 253 11.12 9.69 10.82
C ASP A 253 10.77 8.74 9.68
N GLU A 254 9.53 8.22 9.61
CA GLU A 254 9.12 7.29 8.54
C GLU A 254 9.29 7.90 7.14
N LEU A 255 8.84 9.16 6.96
CA LEU A 255 8.98 9.86 5.70
C LEU A 255 10.45 10.12 5.34
N TRP A 256 11.29 10.46 6.33
CA TRP A 256 12.72 10.68 6.11
C TRP A 256 13.43 9.38 5.73
N ASP A 257 13.11 8.29 6.41
CA ASP A 257 13.72 6.97 6.20
C ASP A 257 13.39 6.45 4.81
N VAL A 258 12.11 6.50 4.42
CA VAL A 258 11.73 6.07 3.08
C VAL A 258 12.34 6.99 2.03
N ALA A 259 12.31 8.31 2.20
CA ALA A 259 12.91 9.25 1.25
C ALA A 259 14.41 9.00 1.02
N THR A 260 15.14 8.68 2.08
CA THR A 260 16.57 8.32 1.98
C THR A 260 16.73 7.00 1.23
N ASN A 261 15.93 6.00 1.60
CA ASN A 261 16.00 4.66 1.04
C ASN A 261 15.61 4.57 -0.43
N VAL A 262 14.66 5.38 -0.89
CA VAL A 262 14.26 5.41 -2.31
C VAL A 262 15.05 6.45 -3.11
N SER A 263 16.17 6.94 -2.58
CA SER A 263 17.02 7.97 -3.21
C SER A 263 16.23 9.22 -3.65
N TYR A 264 15.24 9.63 -2.85
CA TYR A 264 14.47 10.85 -3.08
C TYR A 264 15.28 12.11 -2.73
N PHE A 265 16.14 12.02 -1.72
CA PHE A 265 17.13 13.02 -1.40
C PHE A 265 18.44 12.75 -2.14
N GLY A 266 19.13 13.82 -2.53
CA GLY A 266 20.44 13.75 -3.17
C GLY A 266 21.58 13.51 -2.18
N ASN A 267 22.72 13.10 -2.74
CA ASN A 267 23.98 12.85 -2.04
C ASN A 267 24.91 14.09 -1.98
N GLY A 268 24.35 15.29 -2.13
CA GLY A 268 25.09 16.54 -2.03
C GLY A 268 25.65 16.76 -0.61
N PRO A 269 26.65 17.65 -0.46
CA PRO A 269 27.28 17.89 0.83
C PRO A 269 26.27 18.45 1.84
N CYS A 270 26.42 18.12 3.12
CA CYS A 270 25.56 18.60 4.20
C CYS A 270 25.84 20.06 4.60
N SER A 271 26.96 20.64 4.14
CA SER A 271 27.41 21.99 4.46
C SER A 271 28.21 22.62 3.32
N GLY A 272 28.35 23.94 3.34
CA GLY A 272 29.20 24.69 2.40
C GLY A 272 28.50 25.09 1.09
N PRO A 273 29.24 25.69 0.13
CA PRO A 273 28.65 26.30 -1.07
C PRO A 273 27.91 25.34 -2.02
N GLY A 274 28.15 24.04 -1.92
CA GLY A 274 27.48 23.02 -2.73
C GLY A 274 26.26 22.37 -2.07
N ALA A 275 25.94 22.75 -0.82
CA ALA A 275 24.80 22.18 -0.11
C ALA A 275 23.48 22.88 -0.51
N ASP A 276 22.38 22.15 -0.42
CA ASP A 276 21.05 22.70 -0.70
C ASP A 276 20.74 23.88 0.25
N PRO A 277 20.54 25.10 -0.26
CA PRO A 277 20.39 26.29 0.57
C PRO A 277 19.15 26.22 1.48
N LEU A 278 18.11 25.49 1.07
CA LEU A 278 16.88 25.36 1.83
C LEU A 278 17.08 24.40 3.01
N VAL A 279 17.89 23.37 2.82
CA VAL A 279 18.32 22.46 3.89
C VAL A 279 19.21 23.21 4.89
N LEU A 280 20.17 24.01 4.41
CA LEU A 280 21.03 24.82 5.28
C LEU A 280 20.22 25.79 6.13
N GLN A 281 19.26 26.49 5.51
CA GLN A 281 18.38 27.43 6.21
C GLN A 281 17.55 26.71 7.29
N ALA A 282 16.99 25.55 6.97
CA ALA A 282 16.18 24.77 7.91
C ALA A 282 17.02 24.20 9.07
N ASN A 283 18.25 23.75 8.80
CA ASN A 283 19.19 23.28 9.82
C ASN A 283 19.55 24.42 10.80
N ALA A 284 19.93 25.59 10.29
CA ALA A 284 20.25 26.75 11.13
C ALA A 284 19.07 27.18 12.01
N TYR A 285 17.85 27.19 11.45
CA TYR A 285 16.64 27.46 12.23
C TYR A 285 16.41 26.43 13.35
N SER A 286 16.65 25.15 13.08
CA SER A 286 16.48 24.07 14.05
C SER A 286 17.49 24.16 15.19
N GLU A 287 18.75 24.49 14.88
CA GLU A 287 19.82 24.72 15.88
C GLU A 287 19.46 25.87 16.82
N HIS A 288 18.97 26.99 16.28
CA HIS A 288 18.52 28.12 17.11
C HIS A 288 17.35 27.76 18.03
N ARG A 289 16.44 26.88 17.60
CA ARG A 289 15.31 26.42 18.42
C ARG A 289 15.73 25.44 19.51
N GLN A 290 16.76 24.63 19.26
CA GLN A 290 17.28 23.66 20.22
C GLN A 290 18.25 24.27 21.24
N GLN A 291 18.80 25.46 20.97
CA GLN A 291 19.53 26.20 22.00
C GLN A 291 18.58 26.40 23.18
N PRO A 292 18.88 25.81 24.36
CA PRO A 292 18.05 26.00 25.53
C PRO A 292 17.93 27.50 25.74
N MET A 293 16.71 28.00 25.98
CA MET A 293 16.52 29.38 26.42
C MET A 293 17.32 29.55 27.71
N LEU A 294 18.58 29.96 27.59
CA LEU A 294 19.39 30.49 28.67
C LEU A 294 18.55 31.62 29.24
N LYS A 295 18.05 31.39 30.46
CA LYS A 295 16.87 32.02 31.06
C LYS A 295 16.94 33.54 31.29
N ASP A 296 17.95 34.26 30.80
CA ASP A 296 18.29 35.59 31.34
C ASP A 296 18.39 36.74 30.34
N THR A 297 17.77 36.66 29.15
CA THR A 297 17.69 37.84 28.26
C THR A 297 16.31 38.03 27.62
N PRO A 298 15.63 39.18 27.82
CA PRO A 298 14.34 39.44 27.20
C PRO A 298 14.45 39.60 25.68
N PRO A 299 13.49 39.07 24.89
CA PRO A 299 13.58 39.09 23.43
C PRO A 299 13.24 40.47 22.85
N VAL A 300 14.11 40.97 21.97
CA VAL A 300 13.78 42.04 21.02
C VAL A 300 12.98 41.41 19.88
N LEU A 301 11.66 41.40 20.03
CA LEU A 301 10.70 40.90 19.05
C LEU A 301 10.51 41.93 17.93
N GLY A 302 11.05 41.65 16.75
CA GLY A 302 10.75 42.43 15.55
C GLY A 302 11.31 41.78 14.29
N GLN A 303 10.42 41.30 13.42
CA GLN A 303 10.66 40.91 12.01
C GLN A 303 11.35 39.55 11.77
N MET A 304 10.64 38.43 11.92
CA MET A 304 11.02 37.20 11.19
C MET A 304 9.88 36.20 10.98
N LEU A 305 8.64 36.69 10.81
CA LEU A 305 7.47 35.84 10.58
C LEU A 305 6.64 36.38 9.42
N LEU A 306 7.17 36.30 8.19
CA LEU A 306 6.41 36.72 6.98
C LEU A 306 6.81 36.00 5.67
N ILE A 307 7.52 34.85 5.69
CA ILE A 307 7.93 34.16 4.44
C ILE A 307 7.48 32.68 4.36
N LEU A 308 6.57 32.20 5.23
CA LEU A 308 6.12 30.79 5.16
C LEU A 308 4.63 30.59 4.88
N THR A 309 3.89 31.63 4.48
CA THR A 309 2.47 31.50 4.13
C THR A 309 2.07 32.35 2.93
N ASP A 310 2.70 32.14 1.77
CA ASP A 310 2.15 32.61 0.49
C ASP A 310 2.25 31.48 -0.54
N ASP A 311 1.12 30.76 -0.72
CA ASP A 311 0.60 30.25 -2.00
C ASP A 311 -0.53 29.24 -1.75
N ILE A 312 -1.71 29.74 -1.35
CA ILE A 312 -2.99 29.10 -1.68
C ILE A 312 -3.98 30.22 -2.03
N SER A 313 -3.90 30.73 -3.27
CA SER A 313 -5.05 31.31 -3.99
C SER A 313 -4.71 31.53 -5.46
N SER A 314 -5.02 30.57 -6.34
CA SER A 314 -5.65 30.83 -7.65
C SER A 314 -5.74 29.56 -8.50
N THR A 315 -6.96 29.32 -8.99
CA THR A 315 -7.48 28.34 -9.99
C THR A 315 -7.52 26.87 -9.61
#